data_AF-A0A554WDT6-F1
#
_entry.id   AF-A0A554WDT6-F1
#
_cell.length_a   1.000
_cell.length_b   1.000
_cell.length_c   1.000
_cell.angle_alpha   90.00
_cell.angle_beta   90.00
_cell.angle_gamma   90.00
#
_symmetry.space_group_name_H-M   'P 1'
#
loop_
_entity.id
_entity.type
_entity.pdbx_description
1 polymer ?
#
loop_
_entity_poly.entity_id
_entity_poly.type
_entity_poly.pdbx_seq_one_letter_code
_entity_poly.pdbx_strand_id
1 'polypeptide(L)'
;MRPTVNPQLTMKPTTLLPGPQPTAARPTTLGVLGGGQLGRMFVHAAQAMGYAVAVLDPDPASPAGRVADVHIATAYDDEQGLAQLMQRCEAITTEFENVPAAVLGTLAAQRPVAPHAQAVAVAQDRAAEKAHFAACAARTGVGPAPHAIIRSAADLQRIDDTLLPGILKTARLGYDGKGQLRVQHRDELAAAWQRLGQVPCVLERHLPLRDELSVIVARGADGTLVALPVQRNVHRDGILAVTEVGDGAVDPTLAQQALDATQAIAADLHYVGVLCVEFFVVDDGSPSGALVVNEMAPRPHNSGHHSIDACDVSQFELQVRALAGLPLVAPRLHSAAVMLNLLGNLWWRDDVAVTPDWAGVLALPGVHLHLYGKLDARPGRKMGHLTITAPTLAQARDVARTAATLLGLPPWR
;
A
#
# COMPACT_ATOMS: atom_id res chain seq x y z
N MET A 1 -22.29 30.56 -15.54
CA MET A 1 -21.23 30.18 -16.51
C MET A 1 -21.03 28.68 -16.41
N ARG A 2 -21.27 27.94 -17.50
CA ARG A 2 -20.97 26.49 -17.53
C ARG A 2 -19.45 26.32 -17.55
N PRO A 3 -18.85 25.42 -16.76
CA PRO A 3 -17.43 25.15 -16.87
C PRO A 3 -17.17 24.52 -18.24
N THR A 4 -16.30 25.15 -19.01
CA THR A 4 -15.74 24.62 -20.24
C THR A 4 -14.97 23.34 -19.92
N VAL A 5 -15.52 22.21 -20.36
CA VAL A 5 -14.80 20.93 -20.41
C VAL A 5 -13.60 21.13 -21.31
N ASN A 6 -12.40 21.07 -20.73
CA ASN A 6 -11.16 21.07 -21.48
C ASN A 6 -11.10 19.77 -22.29
N PRO A 7 -11.01 19.80 -23.64
CA PRO A 7 -10.90 18.58 -24.42
C PRO A 7 -9.47 18.07 -24.26
N GLN A 8 -9.19 17.34 -23.18
CA GLN A 8 -8.06 16.42 -23.19
C GLN A 8 -8.32 15.47 -24.35
N LEU A 9 -7.41 15.47 -25.34
CA LEU A 9 -7.37 14.42 -26.34
C LEU A 9 -7.44 13.09 -25.61
N THR A 10 -8.59 12.42 -25.70
CA THR A 10 -8.77 11.04 -25.27
C THR A 10 -8.05 10.15 -26.28
N MET A 11 -6.72 10.23 -26.27
CA MET A 11 -5.87 9.17 -26.81
C MET A 11 -6.35 7.89 -26.14
N LYS A 12 -6.88 6.95 -26.92
CA LYS A 12 -7.15 5.61 -26.40
C LYS A 12 -5.86 5.14 -25.71
N PRO A 13 -5.92 4.61 -24.48
CA PRO A 13 -4.73 4.12 -23.80
C PRO A 13 -4.00 3.15 -24.73
N THR A 14 -2.81 3.52 -25.16
CA THR A 14 -2.00 2.66 -26.02
C THR A 14 -1.47 1.54 -25.14
N THR A 15 -1.88 0.30 -25.42
CA THR A 15 -1.28 -0.88 -24.79
C THR A 15 0.21 -0.92 -25.13
N LEU A 16 1.04 -0.82 -24.10
CA LEU A 16 2.47 -1.03 -24.20
C LEU A 16 2.70 -2.54 -24.17
N LEU A 17 3.24 -3.11 -25.25
CA LEU A 17 3.58 -4.53 -25.29
C LEU A 17 5.07 -4.73 -24.96
N PRO A 18 5.42 -5.80 -24.25
CA PRO A 18 6.82 -6.12 -24.00
C PRO A 18 7.50 -6.70 -25.26
N GLY A 19 8.83 -6.85 -25.20
CA GLY A 19 9.60 -7.47 -26.28
C GLY A 19 9.87 -6.56 -27.49
N PRO A 20 10.45 -7.12 -28.57
CA PRO A 20 10.90 -6.34 -29.71
C PRO A 20 9.72 -5.71 -30.46
N GLN A 21 9.70 -4.37 -30.52
CA GLN A 21 8.77 -3.63 -31.37
C GLN A 21 9.44 -3.38 -32.73
N PRO A 22 8.75 -3.63 -33.87
CA PRO A 22 9.36 -3.57 -35.21
C PRO A 22 10.08 -2.26 -35.55
N THR A 23 9.70 -1.16 -34.90
CA THR A 23 10.22 0.19 -35.13
C THR A 23 11.02 0.76 -33.95
N ALA A 24 11.14 0.04 -32.83
CA ALA A 24 11.82 0.55 -31.65
C ALA A 24 13.29 0.12 -31.62
N ALA A 25 14.18 1.09 -31.45
CA ALA A 25 15.62 0.84 -31.26
C ALA A 25 15.99 0.35 -29.84
N ARG A 26 15.02 0.33 -28.92
CA ARG A 26 15.20 -0.08 -27.52
C ARG A 26 13.98 -0.87 -27.02
N PRO A 27 14.14 -1.72 -25.99
CA PRO A 27 13.01 -2.34 -25.31
C PRO A 27 12.03 -1.30 -24.76
N THR A 28 10.74 -1.64 -24.71
CA THR A 28 9.74 -0.86 -23.98
C THR A 28 10.17 -0.75 -22.52
N THR A 29 10.28 0.48 -22.02
CA THR A 29 10.83 0.83 -20.71
C THR A 29 9.74 1.44 -19.82
N LEU A 30 9.52 0.86 -18.65
CA LEU A 30 8.61 1.40 -17.64
C LEU A 30 9.40 2.22 -16.61
N GLY A 31 8.83 3.33 -16.16
CA GLY A 31 9.43 4.19 -15.13
C GLY A 31 8.87 3.91 -13.75
N VAL A 32 9.72 3.96 -12.73
CA VAL A 32 9.31 3.95 -11.31
C VAL A 32 9.92 5.15 -10.60
N LEU A 33 9.06 5.95 -9.98
CA LEU A 33 9.46 7.01 -9.06
C LEU A 33 9.51 6.43 -7.64
N GLY A 34 10.70 6.42 -7.04
CA GLY A 34 11.00 5.72 -5.79
C GLY A 34 11.75 4.41 -6.01
N GLY A 35 12.73 4.14 -5.15
CA GLY A 35 13.67 3.03 -5.26
C GLY A 35 13.63 2.04 -4.10
N GLY A 36 12.59 2.08 -3.27
CA GLY A 36 12.36 1.15 -2.16
C GLY A 36 12.03 -0.28 -2.59
N GLN A 37 11.59 -1.09 -1.62
CA GLN A 37 11.33 -2.50 -1.87
C GLN A 37 10.14 -2.76 -2.80
N LEU A 38 9.16 -1.86 -2.85
CA LEU A 38 7.97 -2.04 -3.70
C LEU A 38 8.35 -1.82 -5.16
N GLY A 39 9.17 -0.79 -5.43
CA GLY A 39 9.81 -0.55 -6.71
C GLY A 39 10.69 -1.73 -7.12
N ARG A 40 11.46 -2.32 -6.21
CA ARG A 40 12.28 -3.52 -6.49
C ARG A 40 11.43 -4.69 -6.99
N MET A 41 10.33 -4.99 -6.30
CA MET A 41 9.44 -6.09 -6.70
C MET A 41 8.68 -5.78 -8.00
N PHE A 42 8.34 -4.51 -8.25
CA PHE A 42 7.84 -4.08 -9.55
C PHE A 42 8.88 -4.29 -10.67
N VAL A 43 10.15 -3.92 -10.45
CA VAL A 43 11.23 -4.11 -11.44
C VAL A 43 11.33 -5.58 -11.84
N HIS A 44 11.36 -6.50 -10.86
CA HIS A 44 11.43 -7.93 -11.15
C HIS A 44 10.21 -8.43 -11.95
N ALA A 45 8.99 -7.99 -11.59
CA ALA A 45 7.77 -8.37 -12.31
C ALA A 45 7.78 -7.84 -13.77
N ALA A 46 8.20 -6.60 -13.97
CA ALA A 46 8.31 -6.00 -15.30
C ALA A 46 9.38 -6.69 -16.16
N GLN A 47 10.56 -6.99 -15.59
CA GLN A 47 11.64 -7.69 -16.28
C GLN A 47 11.26 -9.13 -16.64
N ALA A 48 10.54 -9.85 -15.76
CA ALA A 48 10.01 -11.17 -16.07
C ALA A 48 9.07 -11.17 -17.30
N MET A 49 8.36 -10.05 -17.53
CA MET A 49 7.51 -9.85 -18.70
C MET A 49 8.27 -9.33 -19.92
N GLY A 50 9.55 -8.97 -19.80
CA GLY A 50 10.38 -8.47 -20.91
C GLY A 50 10.38 -6.94 -21.09
N TYR A 51 10.00 -6.17 -20.07
CA TYR A 51 10.22 -4.72 -20.05
C TYR A 51 11.59 -4.38 -19.47
N ALA A 52 12.20 -3.31 -19.99
CA ALA A 52 13.24 -2.60 -19.25
C ALA A 52 12.60 -1.69 -18.20
N VAL A 53 13.33 -1.33 -17.15
CA VAL A 53 12.84 -0.44 -16.10
C VAL A 53 13.86 0.65 -15.78
N ALA A 54 13.40 1.90 -15.72
CA ALA A 54 14.16 3.00 -15.17
C ALA A 54 13.60 3.41 -13.80
N VAL A 55 14.47 3.55 -12.81
CA VAL A 55 14.12 3.98 -11.44
C VAL A 55 14.70 5.36 -11.18
N LEU A 56 13.91 6.27 -10.61
CA LEU A 56 14.37 7.55 -10.07
C LEU A 56 14.32 7.49 -8.54
N ASP A 57 15.48 7.55 -7.90
CA ASP A 57 15.62 7.56 -6.44
C ASP A 57 16.96 8.20 -6.03
N PRO A 58 17.01 9.07 -5.01
CA PRO A 58 18.25 9.75 -4.61
C PRO A 58 19.30 8.83 -4.00
N ASP A 59 18.92 7.67 -3.44
CA ASP A 59 19.85 6.74 -2.80
C ASP A 59 20.54 5.86 -3.87
N PRO A 60 21.87 6.00 -4.10
CA PRO A 60 22.63 5.15 -5.03
C PRO A 60 22.58 3.66 -4.67
N ALA A 61 22.24 3.32 -3.42
CA ALA A 61 22.08 1.96 -2.93
C ALA A 61 20.60 1.53 -2.81
N SER A 62 19.67 2.28 -3.40
CA SER A 62 18.23 1.98 -3.32
C SER A 62 17.90 0.56 -3.82
N PRO A 63 17.04 -0.20 -3.10
CA PRO A 63 16.67 -1.57 -3.47
C PRO A 63 16.28 -1.80 -4.94
N ALA A 64 15.52 -0.87 -5.53
CA ALA A 64 15.06 -0.95 -6.92
C ALA A 64 16.11 -0.41 -7.90
N GLY A 65 16.80 0.69 -7.58
CA GLY A 65 17.85 1.26 -8.43
C GLY A 65 18.96 0.25 -8.72
N ARG A 66 19.30 -0.60 -7.74
CA ARG A 66 20.30 -1.67 -7.88
C ARG A 66 19.95 -2.80 -8.85
N VAL A 67 18.68 -2.96 -9.23
CA VAL A 67 18.22 -4.03 -10.14
C VAL A 67 17.59 -3.50 -11.43
N ALA A 68 17.40 -2.17 -11.52
CA ALA A 68 16.87 -1.50 -12.69
C ALA A 68 17.90 -1.45 -13.83
N ASP A 69 17.41 -1.38 -15.06
CA ASP A 69 18.24 -1.18 -16.26
C ASP A 69 18.86 0.22 -16.29
N VAL A 70 18.16 1.20 -15.72
CA VAL A 70 18.65 2.58 -15.54
C VAL A 70 18.30 3.08 -14.15
N HIS A 71 19.27 3.66 -13.44
CA HIS A 71 19.04 4.39 -12.20
C HIS A 71 19.36 5.87 -12.39
N ILE A 72 18.36 6.72 -12.14
CA ILE A 72 18.45 8.18 -12.14
C ILE A 72 18.59 8.63 -10.68
N ALA A 73 19.83 8.86 -10.26
CA ALA A 73 20.17 9.18 -8.86
C ALA A 73 19.99 10.68 -8.54
N THR A 74 18.75 11.14 -8.49
CA THR A 74 18.38 12.53 -8.18
C THR A 74 17.26 12.59 -7.15
N ALA A 75 17.00 13.78 -6.58
CA ALA A 75 15.80 14.00 -5.77
C ALA A 75 14.53 13.80 -6.59
N TYR A 76 13.41 13.50 -5.93
CA TYR A 76 12.13 13.19 -6.58
C TYR A 76 11.50 14.37 -7.32
N ASP A 77 11.87 15.59 -6.95
CA ASP A 77 11.41 16.85 -7.53
C ASP A 77 12.50 17.53 -8.40
N ASP A 78 13.63 16.86 -8.64
CA ASP A 78 14.68 17.37 -9.51
C ASP A 78 14.21 17.40 -10.97
N GLU A 79 14.17 18.59 -11.56
CA GLU A 79 13.65 18.80 -12.93
C GLU A 79 14.42 17.99 -13.98
N GLN A 80 15.74 17.85 -13.82
CA GLN A 80 16.58 17.09 -14.76
C GLN A 80 16.32 15.59 -14.64
N GLY A 81 16.17 15.07 -13.41
CA GLY A 81 15.81 13.69 -13.14
C GLY A 81 14.45 13.33 -13.74
N LEU A 82 13.44 14.18 -13.52
CA LEU A 82 12.10 14.00 -14.08
C LEU A 82 12.13 14.04 -15.63
N ALA A 83 12.88 14.96 -16.22
CA ALA A 83 13.07 15.01 -17.67
C ALA A 83 13.71 13.73 -18.22
N GLN A 84 14.75 13.21 -17.56
CA GLN A 84 15.37 11.94 -17.93
C GLN A 84 14.40 10.77 -17.85
N LEU A 85 13.58 10.70 -16.79
CA LEU A 85 12.59 9.64 -16.62
C LEU A 85 11.54 9.68 -17.75
N MET A 86 11.02 10.87 -18.10
CA MET A 86 10.08 11.04 -19.21
C MET A 86 10.70 10.71 -20.59
N GLN A 87 11.99 10.99 -20.80
CA GLN A 87 12.67 10.65 -22.06
C GLN A 87 12.90 9.15 -22.21
N ARG A 88 13.16 8.46 -21.09
CA ARG A 88 13.55 7.05 -21.07
C ARG A 88 12.37 6.08 -21.06
N CYS A 89 11.21 6.49 -20.54
CA CYS A 89 10.10 5.58 -20.29
C CYS A 89 8.87 5.86 -21.15
N GLU A 90 8.13 4.81 -21.46
CA GLU A 90 6.86 4.89 -22.20
C GLU A 90 5.66 5.11 -21.27
N ALA A 91 5.74 4.68 -20.00
CA ALA A 91 4.79 4.97 -18.93
C ALA A 91 5.49 4.97 -17.57
N ILE A 92 4.94 5.65 -16.56
CA ILE A 92 5.59 5.85 -15.26
C ILE A 92 4.62 5.55 -14.09
N THR A 93 5.10 4.80 -13.08
CA THR A 93 4.41 4.56 -11.81
C THR A 93 5.18 5.20 -10.65
N THR A 94 4.57 5.27 -9.47
CA THR A 94 5.23 5.52 -8.18
C THR A 94 5.19 4.26 -7.31
N GLU A 95 6.16 4.09 -6.42
CA GLU A 95 6.16 3.01 -5.42
C GLU A 95 5.85 3.45 -3.99
N PHE A 96 5.81 4.77 -3.70
CA PHE A 96 5.53 5.28 -2.35
C PHE A 96 4.45 6.38 -2.36
N GLU A 97 3.63 6.41 -1.30
CA GLU A 97 2.47 7.32 -1.23
C GLU A 97 2.84 8.80 -1.00
N ASN A 98 4.06 9.07 -0.55
CA ASN A 98 4.51 10.44 -0.22
C ASN A 98 5.23 11.14 -1.38
N VAL A 99 5.20 10.60 -2.60
CA VAL A 99 5.62 11.36 -3.80
C VAL A 99 4.73 12.59 -3.89
N PRO A 100 5.27 13.82 -3.98
CA PRO A 100 4.44 15.00 -4.15
C PRO A 100 3.51 14.82 -5.36
N ALA A 101 2.19 14.90 -5.17
CA ALA A 101 1.24 14.72 -6.27
C ALA A 101 1.52 15.66 -7.47
N ALA A 102 2.08 16.84 -7.20
CA ALA A 102 2.55 17.77 -8.23
C ALA A 102 3.62 17.17 -9.16
N VAL A 103 4.55 16.36 -8.64
CA VAL A 103 5.56 15.65 -9.43
C VAL A 103 4.91 14.67 -10.41
N LEU A 104 3.91 13.91 -9.94
CA LEU A 104 3.14 13.02 -10.81
C LEU A 104 2.38 13.81 -11.88
N GLY A 105 1.88 15.00 -11.54
CA GLY A 105 1.27 15.93 -12.49
C GLY A 105 2.24 16.40 -13.58
N THR A 106 3.48 16.74 -13.20
CA THR A 106 4.55 17.11 -14.14
C THR A 106 4.87 15.96 -15.10
N LEU A 107 5.03 14.74 -14.59
CA LEU A 107 5.28 13.55 -15.41
C LEU A 107 4.11 13.25 -16.37
N ALA A 108 2.88 13.40 -15.87
CA ALA A 108 1.65 13.16 -16.62
C ALA A 108 1.46 14.11 -17.82
N ALA A 109 2.17 15.24 -17.85
CA ALA A 109 2.14 16.15 -18.99
C ALA A 109 2.75 15.57 -20.27
N GLN A 110 3.61 14.54 -20.16
CA GLN A 110 4.30 13.95 -21.30
C GLN A 110 4.14 12.43 -21.41
N ARG A 111 3.91 11.73 -20.29
CA ARG A 111 3.80 10.26 -20.26
C ARG A 111 2.55 9.82 -19.51
N PRO A 112 1.96 8.66 -19.87
CA PRO A 112 0.99 7.99 -19.00
C PRO A 112 1.57 7.78 -17.61
N VAL A 113 0.84 8.21 -16.58
CA VAL A 113 1.19 8.04 -15.17
C VAL A 113 0.05 7.31 -14.46
N ALA A 114 0.37 6.20 -13.81
CA ALA A 114 -0.56 5.41 -13.02
C ALA A 114 0.05 5.07 -11.64
N PRO A 115 -0.63 5.40 -10.52
CA PRO A 115 -1.89 6.12 -10.45
C PRO A 115 -1.79 7.60 -10.82
N HIS A 116 -2.93 8.19 -11.17
CA HIS A 116 -3.03 9.62 -11.47
C HIS A 116 -2.75 10.47 -10.22
N ALA A 117 -2.14 11.65 -10.43
CA ALA A 117 -1.79 12.60 -9.38
C ALA A 117 -2.95 12.95 -8.43
N GLN A 118 -4.17 13.08 -8.95
CA GLN A 118 -5.35 13.40 -8.15
C GLN A 118 -5.70 12.29 -7.16
N ALA A 119 -5.62 11.02 -7.55
CA ALA A 119 -5.89 9.90 -6.65
C ALA A 119 -4.87 9.85 -5.50
N VAL A 120 -3.59 10.10 -5.81
CA VAL A 120 -2.53 10.21 -4.80
C VAL A 120 -2.76 11.40 -3.89
N ALA A 121 -3.17 12.56 -4.43
CA ALA A 121 -3.48 13.75 -3.63
C ALA A 121 -4.62 13.53 -2.62
N VAL A 122 -5.62 12.71 -2.96
CA VAL A 122 -6.69 12.33 -2.01
C VAL A 122 -6.11 11.47 -0.88
N ALA A 123 -5.33 10.43 -1.19
CA ALA A 123 -4.71 9.56 -0.17
C ALA A 123 -3.70 10.31 0.73
N GLN A 124 -3.06 11.36 0.23
CA GLN A 124 -2.11 12.18 0.99
C GLN A 124 -2.73 13.09 2.04
N ASP A 125 -4.05 13.28 2.01
CA ASP A 125 -4.79 14.16 2.90
C ASP A 125 -5.92 13.39 3.59
N ARG A 126 -5.72 13.04 4.86
CA ARG A 126 -6.70 12.26 5.65
C ARG A 126 -8.09 12.89 5.67
N ALA A 127 -8.20 14.23 5.60
CA ALA A 127 -9.52 14.86 5.55
C ALA A 127 -10.20 14.62 4.18
N ALA A 128 -9.45 14.70 3.08
CA ALA A 128 -9.97 14.40 1.74
C ALA A 128 -10.28 12.91 1.58
N GLU A 129 -9.41 12.04 2.08
CA GLU A 129 -9.58 10.59 2.09
C GLU A 129 -10.85 10.19 2.87
N LYS A 130 -11.04 10.69 4.09
CA LYS A 130 -12.24 10.39 4.90
C LYS A 130 -13.52 10.93 4.24
N ALA A 131 -13.46 12.09 3.60
CA ALA A 131 -14.58 12.63 2.83
C ALA A 131 -14.93 11.72 1.64
N HIS A 132 -13.92 11.18 0.95
CA HIS A 132 -14.10 10.23 -0.14
C HIS A 132 -14.75 8.92 0.33
N PHE A 133 -14.28 8.37 1.45
CA PHE A 133 -14.89 7.18 2.05
C PHE A 133 -16.33 7.42 2.48
N ALA A 134 -16.64 8.57 3.08
CA ALA A 134 -18.01 8.92 3.46
C ALA A 134 -18.95 9.03 2.25
N ALA A 135 -18.47 9.59 1.13
CA ALA A 135 -19.24 9.63 -0.11
C ALA A 135 -19.52 8.22 -0.66
N CYS A 136 -18.52 7.32 -0.61
CA CYS A 136 -18.70 5.93 -1.04
C CYS A 136 -19.64 5.15 -0.13
N ALA A 137 -19.61 5.41 1.18
CA ALA A 137 -20.42 4.74 2.19
C ALA A 137 -21.93 4.85 1.93
N ALA A 138 -22.39 5.93 1.28
CA ALA A 138 -23.78 6.10 0.89
C ALA A 138 -24.30 4.98 -0.05
N ARG A 139 -23.39 4.29 -0.77
CA ARG A 139 -23.71 3.17 -1.65
C ARG A 139 -23.38 1.80 -1.04
N THR A 140 -22.33 1.73 -0.21
CA THR A 140 -21.76 0.46 0.24
C THR A 140 -22.09 0.12 1.70
N GLY A 141 -22.54 1.10 2.49
CA GLY A 141 -22.77 0.95 3.93
C GLY A 141 -21.49 0.92 4.76
N VAL A 142 -20.30 0.96 4.14
CA VAL A 142 -19.00 0.91 4.84
C VAL A 142 -18.31 2.26 4.73
N GLY A 143 -18.27 2.99 5.84
CA GLY A 143 -17.67 4.33 5.93
C GLY A 143 -16.46 4.39 6.85
N PRO A 144 -15.82 5.56 6.98
CA PRO A 144 -14.74 5.73 7.92
C PRO A 144 -15.22 5.72 9.37
N ALA A 145 -14.29 5.55 10.31
CA ALA A 145 -14.54 5.83 11.72
C ALA A 145 -15.14 7.25 11.93
N PRO A 146 -16.01 7.44 12.94
CA PRO A 146 -16.47 8.78 13.32
C PRO A 146 -15.29 9.71 13.53
N HIS A 147 -15.32 10.88 12.89
CA HIS A 147 -14.20 11.79 12.89
C HIS A 147 -14.64 13.26 12.77
N ALA A 148 -13.72 14.15 13.10
CA ALA A 148 -13.86 15.59 12.89
C ALA A 148 -12.54 16.21 12.41
N ILE A 149 -12.66 17.26 11.59
CA ILE A 149 -11.52 17.98 11.03
C ILE A 149 -11.25 19.22 11.89
N ILE A 150 -9.98 19.39 12.28
CA ILE A 150 -9.51 20.54 13.07
C ILE A 150 -8.53 21.34 12.21
N ARG A 151 -8.90 22.57 11.86
CA ARG A 151 -8.06 23.54 11.12
C ARG A 151 -7.77 24.79 11.93
N SER A 152 -8.53 25.03 12.99
CA SER A 152 -8.50 26.24 13.80
C SER A 152 -8.90 25.97 15.24
N ALA A 153 -8.58 26.90 16.14
CA ALA A 153 -9.02 26.83 17.54
C ALA A 153 -10.55 26.83 17.68
N ALA A 154 -11.27 27.49 16.76
CA ALA A 154 -12.73 27.47 16.73
C ALA A 154 -13.30 26.08 16.41
N ASP A 155 -12.55 25.23 15.69
CA ASP A 155 -12.98 23.85 15.41
C ASP A 155 -12.93 23.00 16.68
N LEU A 156 -11.94 23.19 17.55
CA LEU A 156 -11.81 22.48 18.83
C LEU A 156 -13.06 22.64 19.71
N GLN A 157 -13.64 23.84 19.73
CA GLN A 157 -14.85 24.13 20.51
C GLN A 157 -16.10 23.45 19.94
N ARG A 158 -16.09 23.11 18.64
CA ARG A 158 -17.20 22.46 17.92
C ARG A 158 -17.11 20.94 17.88
N ILE A 159 -16.02 20.35 18.39
CA ILE A 159 -15.87 18.90 18.49
C ILE A 159 -16.97 18.32 19.38
N ASP A 160 -17.60 17.24 18.94
CA ASP A 160 -18.51 16.44 19.76
C ASP A 160 -17.69 15.57 20.73
N ASP A 161 -18.08 15.54 22.00
CA ASP A 161 -17.45 14.70 23.04
C ASP A 161 -17.60 13.21 22.76
N THR A 162 -18.55 12.79 21.92
CA THR A 162 -18.68 11.39 21.50
C THR A 162 -17.48 10.87 20.69
N LEU A 163 -16.61 11.78 20.19
CA LEU A 163 -15.35 11.42 19.54
C LEU A 163 -14.21 11.15 20.53
N LEU A 164 -14.44 11.33 21.83
CA LEU A 164 -13.46 11.12 22.88
C LEU A 164 -13.80 9.86 23.71
N PRO A 165 -12.80 9.04 24.10
CA PRO A 165 -11.40 9.16 23.74
C PRO A 165 -11.16 8.95 22.24
N GLY A 166 -10.13 9.61 21.71
CA GLY A 166 -9.84 9.65 20.28
C GLY A 166 -8.35 9.64 19.98
N ILE A 167 -8.04 9.61 18.69
CA ILE A 167 -6.70 9.69 18.16
C ILE A 167 -6.65 10.91 17.23
N LEU A 168 -5.87 11.91 17.59
CA LEU A 168 -5.60 13.08 16.77
C LEU A 168 -4.45 12.75 15.81
N LYS A 169 -4.69 12.88 14.51
CA LYS A 169 -3.70 12.60 13.46
C LYS A 169 -3.48 13.85 12.60
N THR A 170 -2.24 14.15 12.24
CA THR A 170 -1.99 15.20 11.22
C THR A 170 -2.65 14.80 9.90
N ALA A 171 -3.25 15.78 9.20
CA ALA A 171 -3.98 15.51 7.97
C ALA A 171 -3.05 15.01 6.85
N ARG A 172 -1.77 15.40 6.85
CA ARG A 172 -0.77 15.01 5.87
C ARG A 172 0.49 14.48 6.54
N LEU A 173 1.31 13.76 5.76
CA LEU A 173 2.67 13.31 6.11
C LEU A 173 2.78 12.38 7.35
N GLY A 174 1.68 11.82 7.84
CA GLY A 174 1.68 10.83 8.91
C GLY A 174 1.78 9.40 8.37
N TYR A 175 2.70 8.60 8.89
CA TYR A 175 2.95 7.20 8.48
C TYR A 175 3.45 6.36 9.68
N ASP A 176 3.17 5.05 9.70
CA ASP A 176 3.61 4.10 10.76
C ASP A 176 3.44 4.68 12.19
N GLY A 177 2.29 5.29 12.49
CA GLY A 177 1.98 5.90 13.80
C GLY A 177 2.59 7.29 14.07
N LYS A 178 3.46 7.81 13.21
CA LYS A 178 4.01 9.17 13.33
C LYS A 178 2.95 10.23 13.02
N GLY A 179 3.01 11.35 13.74
CA GLY A 179 2.04 12.44 13.60
C GLY A 179 0.68 12.14 14.24
N GLN A 180 0.64 11.22 15.21
CA GLN A 180 -0.59 10.82 15.90
C GLN A 180 -0.44 10.92 17.41
N LEU A 181 -1.48 11.38 18.11
CA LEU A 181 -1.53 11.48 19.57
C LEU A 181 -2.88 10.95 20.07
N ARG A 182 -2.85 10.07 21.08
CA ARG A 182 -4.07 9.67 21.80
C ARG A 182 -4.51 10.81 22.71
N VAL A 183 -5.82 11.04 22.77
CA VAL A 183 -6.45 12.10 23.56
C VAL A 183 -7.66 11.54 24.30
N GLN A 184 -7.74 11.77 25.61
CA GLN A 184 -8.82 11.27 26.45
C GLN A 184 -9.97 12.27 26.61
N HIS A 185 -9.64 13.56 26.68
CA HIS A 185 -10.60 14.64 26.91
C HIS A 185 -10.23 15.94 26.16
N ARG A 186 -11.11 16.94 26.20
CA ARG A 186 -10.97 18.19 25.42
C ARG A 186 -9.68 18.97 25.68
N ASP A 187 -9.27 19.10 26.94
CA ASP A 187 -8.04 19.84 27.27
C ASP A 187 -6.79 19.15 26.68
N GLU A 188 -6.74 17.82 26.73
CA GLU A 188 -5.68 17.04 26.07
C GLU A 188 -5.72 17.20 24.56
N LEU A 189 -6.91 17.29 23.94
CA LEU A 189 -7.04 17.53 22.51
C LEU A 189 -6.44 18.87 22.09
N ALA A 190 -6.72 19.95 22.83
CA ALA A 190 -6.16 21.26 22.56
C ALA A 190 -4.62 21.27 22.69
N ALA A 191 -4.10 20.66 23.76
CA ALA A 191 -2.66 20.52 23.97
C ALA A 191 -1.99 19.63 22.90
N ALA A 192 -2.65 18.55 22.48
CA ALA A 192 -2.17 17.66 21.42
C ALA A 192 -2.08 18.40 20.08
N TRP A 193 -3.10 19.19 19.72
CA TRP A 193 -3.08 19.98 18.49
C TRP A 193 -1.96 21.03 18.49
N GLN A 194 -1.70 21.67 19.64
CA GLN A 194 -0.54 22.55 19.80
C GLN A 194 0.79 21.80 19.62
N ARG A 195 0.94 20.62 20.22
CA ARG A 195 2.14 19.78 20.09
C ARG A 195 2.39 19.30 18.65
N LEU A 196 1.34 19.11 17.87
CA LEU A 196 1.42 18.80 16.43
C LEU A 196 1.64 20.06 15.56
N GLY A 197 1.93 21.21 16.17
CA GLY A 197 2.24 22.45 15.46
C GLY A 197 1.03 23.17 14.87
N GLN A 198 -0.18 22.87 15.36
CA GLN A 198 -1.44 23.49 14.93
C GLN A 198 -1.72 23.36 13.43
N VAL A 199 -1.14 22.35 12.79
CA VAL A 199 -1.43 22.00 11.40
C VAL A 199 -2.85 21.39 11.30
N PRO A 200 -3.45 21.34 10.10
CA PRO A 200 -4.69 20.61 9.89
C PRO A 200 -4.58 19.17 10.40
N CYS A 201 -5.55 18.75 11.23
CA CYS A 201 -5.60 17.43 11.82
C CYS A 201 -7.00 16.81 11.66
N VAL A 202 -7.06 15.49 11.78
CA VAL A 202 -8.30 14.70 11.87
C VAL A 202 -8.31 14.04 13.24
N LEU A 203 -9.36 14.28 14.03
CA LEU A 203 -9.65 13.54 15.26
C LEU A 203 -10.54 12.36 14.89
N GLU A 204 -10.08 11.13 15.14
CA GLU A 204 -10.86 9.91 14.94
C GLU A 204 -11.24 9.32 16.30
N ARG A 205 -12.48 8.86 16.45
CA ARG A 205 -12.93 8.16 17.66
C ARG A 205 -12.11 6.89 17.87
N HIS A 206 -11.72 6.63 19.11
CA HIS A 206 -11.11 5.34 19.47
C HIS A 206 -12.19 4.24 19.47
N LEU A 207 -12.02 3.23 18.61
CA LEU A 207 -12.98 2.13 18.42
C LEU A 207 -12.45 0.83 19.07
N PRO A 208 -13.34 -0.04 19.59
CA PRO A 208 -12.96 -1.37 20.04
C PRO A 208 -12.68 -2.28 18.83
N LEU A 209 -11.41 -2.44 18.47
CA LEU A 209 -11.01 -3.20 17.29
C LEU A 209 -10.85 -4.68 17.63
N ARG A 210 -11.45 -5.55 16.82
CA ARG A 210 -11.32 -7.01 16.87
C ARG A 210 -10.26 -7.54 15.92
N ASP A 211 -10.24 -6.98 14.71
CA ASP A 211 -9.39 -7.45 13.62
C ASP A 211 -9.10 -6.34 12.61
N GLU A 212 -8.14 -6.57 11.73
CA GLU A 212 -7.79 -5.65 10.64
C GLU A 212 -7.78 -6.39 9.32
N LEU A 213 -8.46 -5.84 8.31
CA LEU A 213 -8.52 -6.41 6.98
C LEU A 213 -7.86 -5.48 5.96
N SER A 214 -7.41 -6.04 4.84
CA SER A 214 -7.14 -5.25 3.66
C SER A 214 -7.66 -5.93 2.40
N VAL A 215 -8.00 -5.09 1.43
CA VAL A 215 -8.39 -5.51 0.10
C VAL A 215 -7.48 -4.81 -0.88
N ILE A 216 -6.90 -5.58 -1.78
CA ILE A 216 -6.04 -5.07 -2.85
C ILE A 216 -6.75 -5.31 -4.17
N VAL A 217 -7.02 -4.22 -4.88
CA VAL A 217 -7.60 -4.24 -6.22
C VAL A 217 -6.61 -3.69 -7.23
N ALA A 218 -6.69 -4.18 -8.46
CA ALA A 218 -6.08 -3.55 -9.61
C ALA A 218 -7.17 -3.08 -10.57
N ARG A 219 -7.07 -1.85 -11.03
CA ARG A 219 -7.99 -1.26 -11.99
C ARG A 219 -7.23 -0.76 -13.21
N GLY A 220 -7.69 -1.15 -14.40
CA GLY A 220 -7.16 -0.70 -15.68
C GLY A 220 -7.77 0.63 -16.12
N ALA A 221 -7.13 1.30 -17.08
CA ALA A 221 -7.68 2.51 -17.69
C ALA A 221 -8.98 2.26 -18.47
N ASP A 222 -9.22 1.01 -18.88
CA ASP A 222 -10.48 0.53 -19.48
C ASP A 222 -11.61 0.34 -18.45
N GLY A 223 -11.31 0.47 -17.15
CA GLY A 223 -12.25 0.28 -16.06
C GLY A 223 -12.39 -1.17 -15.59
N THR A 224 -11.69 -2.13 -16.22
CA THR A 224 -11.63 -3.51 -15.72
C THR A 224 -11.01 -3.49 -14.34
N LEU A 225 -11.67 -4.16 -13.38
CA LEU A 225 -11.22 -4.23 -11.99
C LEU A 225 -11.14 -5.68 -11.56
N VAL A 226 -9.99 -6.06 -11.00
CA VAL A 226 -9.75 -7.37 -10.40
C VAL A 226 -9.24 -7.21 -8.97
N ALA A 227 -9.43 -8.22 -8.13
CA ALA A 227 -9.07 -8.17 -6.72
C ALA A 227 -8.22 -9.39 -6.33
N LEU A 228 -7.24 -9.17 -5.46
CA LEU A 228 -6.65 -10.25 -4.67
C LEU A 228 -7.64 -10.72 -3.59
N PRO A 229 -7.49 -11.95 -3.07
CA PRO A 229 -8.30 -12.43 -1.95
C PRO A 229 -8.16 -11.50 -0.74
N VAL A 230 -9.24 -11.25 -0.01
CA VAL A 230 -9.23 -10.39 1.18
C VAL A 230 -8.25 -10.93 2.23
N GLN A 231 -7.47 -10.02 2.81
CA GLN A 231 -6.40 -10.36 3.74
C GLN A 231 -6.79 -10.02 5.17
N ARG A 232 -6.51 -10.92 6.12
CA ARG A 232 -6.49 -10.61 7.56
C ARG A 232 -5.10 -10.15 7.95
N ASN A 233 -4.98 -9.07 8.71
CA ASN A 233 -3.71 -8.44 9.07
C ASN A 233 -3.57 -8.29 10.57
N VAL A 234 -2.35 -8.51 11.06
CA VAL A 234 -1.99 -8.25 12.46
C VAL A 234 -0.87 -7.21 12.48
N HIS A 235 -1.13 -6.08 13.12
CA HIS A 235 -0.13 -5.04 13.37
C HIS A 235 0.47 -5.17 14.78
N ARG A 236 1.73 -4.81 14.91
CA ARG A 236 2.43 -4.66 16.19
C ARG A 236 3.13 -3.32 16.20
N ASP A 237 2.85 -2.51 17.22
CA ASP A 237 3.41 -1.16 17.37
C ASP A 237 3.21 -0.28 16.13
N GLY A 238 2.06 -0.43 15.46
CA GLY A 238 1.72 0.32 14.23
C GLY A 238 2.40 -0.19 12.96
N ILE A 239 3.09 -1.33 12.99
CA ILE A 239 3.76 -1.94 11.84
C ILE A 239 3.12 -3.30 11.52
N LEU A 240 2.81 -3.55 10.25
CA LEU A 240 2.29 -4.86 9.81
C LEU A 240 3.28 -5.96 10.18
N ALA A 241 2.82 -6.93 10.96
CA ALA A 241 3.62 -8.08 11.40
C ALA A 241 3.26 -9.34 10.61
N VAL A 242 1.95 -9.59 10.43
CA VAL A 242 1.45 -10.82 9.79
C VAL A 242 0.30 -10.50 8.84
N THR A 243 0.28 -11.16 7.70
CA THR A 243 -0.90 -11.24 6.82
C THR A 243 -1.30 -12.70 6.63
N GLU A 244 -2.59 -13.01 6.76
CA GLU A 244 -3.16 -14.34 6.57
C GLU A 244 -4.19 -14.34 5.43
N VAL A 245 -4.10 -15.33 4.55
CA VAL A 245 -4.99 -15.46 3.38
C VAL A 245 -5.32 -16.93 3.15
N GLY A 246 -6.60 -17.22 2.91
CA GLY A 246 -7.12 -18.57 2.67
C GLY A 246 -8.46 -18.80 3.37
N ASP A 247 -9.02 -20.00 3.19
CA ASP A 247 -10.30 -20.36 3.78
C ASP A 247 -10.26 -20.22 5.31
N GLY A 248 -11.24 -19.49 5.86
CA GLY A 248 -11.33 -19.20 7.29
C GLY A 248 -10.39 -18.09 7.80
N ALA A 249 -9.67 -17.38 6.92
CA ALA A 249 -8.92 -16.18 7.31
C ALA A 249 -9.85 -15.02 7.69
N VAL A 250 -10.94 -14.84 6.95
CA VAL A 250 -11.88 -13.71 7.09
C VAL A 250 -13.31 -14.24 7.00
N ASP A 251 -14.22 -13.64 7.78
CA ASP A 251 -15.66 -13.87 7.63
C ASP A 251 -16.12 -13.53 6.19
N PRO A 252 -16.80 -14.44 5.47
CA PRO A 252 -17.16 -14.22 4.07
C PRO A 252 -18.05 -12.98 3.83
N THR A 253 -18.90 -12.63 4.79
CA THR A 253 -19.76 -11.44 4.70
C THR A 253 -18.93 -10.17 4.78
N LEU A 254 -18.00 -10.11 5.74
CA LEU A 254 -17.07 -8.99 5.86
C LEU A 254 -16.16 -8.90 4.64
N ALA A 255 -15.67 -10.05 4.12
CA ALA A 255 -14.84 -10.08 2.93
C ALA A 255 -15.57 -9.46 1.72
N GLN A 256 -16.84 -9.82 1.50
CA GLN A 256 -17.64 -9.25 0.43
C GLN A 256 -17.90 -7.75 0.63
N GLN A 257 -18.26 -7.32 1.83
CA GLN A 257 -18.47 -5.90 2.14
C GLN A 257 -17.20 -5.05 1.93
N ALA A 258 -16.05 -5.56 2.37
CA ALA A 258 -14.76 -4.89 2.16
C ALA A 258 -14.39 -4.81 0.68
N LEU A 259 -14.67 -5.88 -0.08
CA LEU A 259 -14.47 -5.89 -1.53
C LEU A 259 -15.35 -4.86 -2.24
N ASP A 260 -16.65 -4.86 -1.98
CA ASP A 260 -17.61 -3.92 -2.57
C ASP A 260 -17.23 -2.47 -2.25
N ALA A 261 -16.84 -2.19 -1.01
CA ALA A 261 -16.35 -0.88 -0.58
C ALA A 261 -15.09 -0.46 -1.36
N THR A 262 -14.13 -1.37 -1.49
CA THR A 262 -12.87 -1.10 -2.20
C THR A 262 -13.08 -0.87 -3.69
N GLN A 263 -13.97 -1.65 -4.31
CA GLN A 263 -14.36 -1.47 -5.71
C GLN A 263 -15.03 -0.12 -5.95
N ALA A 264 -15.94 0.29 -5.06
CA ALA A 264 -16.58 1.59 -5.14
C ALA A 264 -15.57 2.74 -4.98
N ILE A 265 -14.65 2.64 -4.01
CA ILE A 265 -13.59 3.64 -3.79
C ILE A 265 -12.70 3.77 -5.04
N ALA A 266 -12.22 2.66 -5.59
CA ALA A 266 -11.36 2.66 -6.78
C ALA A 266 -12.08 3.19 -8.02
N ALA A 267 -13.35 2.84 -8.21
CA ALA A 267 -14.16 3.29 -9.34
C ALA A 267 -14.42 4.80 -9.29
N ASP A 268 -14.77 5.33 -8.11
CA ASP A 268 -15.09 6.74 -7.90
C ASP A 268 -13.87 7.65 -8.08
N LEU A 269 -12.69 7.16 -7.71
CA LEU A 269 -11.40 7.83 -7.99
C LEU A 269 -10.97 7.73 -9.46
N HIS A 270 -11.68 6.98 -10.30
CA HIS A 270 -11.22 6.54 -11.61
C HIS A 270 -9.79 5.98 -11.56
N TYR A 271 -9.51 5.20 -10.51
CA TYR A 271 -8.16 4.75 -10.18
C TYR A 271 -7.57 3.88 -11.29
N VAL A 272 -6.28 4.04 -11.57
CA VAL A 272 -5.53 3.17 -12.50
C VAL A 272 -4.28 2.67 -11.79
N GLY A 273 -4.07 1.36 -11.77
CA GLY A 273 -3.01 0.70 -11.00
C GLY A 273 -3.58 -0.17 -9.88
N VAL A 274 -2.73 -0.47 -8.89
CA VAL A 274 -3.04 -1.24 -7.68
C VAL A 274 -3.35 -0.30 -6.52
N LEU A 275 -4.49 -0.51 -5.88
CA LEU A 275 -4.97 0.20 -4.70
C LEU A 275 -5.17 -0.80 -3.57
N CYS A 276 -4.65 -0.48 -2.39
CA CYS A 276 -5.02 -1.17 -1.16
C CYS A 276 -5.95 -0.29 -0.34
N VAL A 277 -7.02 -0.87 0.20
CA VAL A 277 -7.87 -0.23 1.21
C VAL A 277 -7.81 -1.08 2.47
N GLU A 278 -7.51 -0.45 3.59
CA GLU A 278 -7.47 -1.08 4.91
C GLU A 278 -8.78 -0.84 5.66
N PHE A 279 -9.17 -1.83 6.45
CA PHE A 279 -10.39 -1.83 7.23
C PHE A 279 -10.09 -2.27 8.65
N PHE A 280 -10.86 -1.73 9.59
CA PHE A 280 -10.98 -2.32 10.91
C PHE A 280 -12.29 -3.07 11.03
N VAL A 281 -12.24 -4.21 11.73
CA VAL A 281 -13.41 -4.90 12.23
C VAL A 281 -13.65 -4.42 13.66
N VAL A 282 -14.72 -3.66 13.85
CA VAL A 282 -15.15 -3.11 15.14
C VAL A 282 -16.02 -4.14 15.85
N ASP A 283 -15.73 -4.35 17.13
CA ASP A 283 -16.61 -5.12 18.01
C ASP A 283 -17.82 -4.26 18.39
N ASP A 284 -18.96 -4.56 17.78
CA ASP A 284 -20.26 -3.94 18.06
C ASP A 284 -21.18 -4.87 18.87
N GLY A 285 -20.64 -5.99 19.40
CA GLY A 285 -21.40 -7.04 20.07
C GLY A 285 -22.07 -8.05 19.14
N SER A 286 -21.99 -7.88 17.81
CA SER A 286 -22.46 -8.88 16.85
C SER A 286 -21.41 -9.99 16.63
N PRO A 287 -21.81 -11.20 16.17
CA PRO A 287 -20.87 -12.29 15.93
C PRO A 287 -19.77 -11.95 14.92
N SER A 288 -20.09 -11.16 13.89
CA SER A 288 -19.15 -10.80 12.82
C SER A 288 -18.50 -9.43 13.03
N GLY A 289 -19.02 -8.56 13.90
CA GLY A 289 -18.56 -7.18 14.03
C GLY A 289 -18.96 -6.30 12.83
N ALA A 290 -18.58 -5.03 12.88
CA ALA A 290 -18.85 -4.05 11.81
C ALA A 290 -17.56 -3.59 11.12
N LEU A 291 -17.62 -3.34 9.81
CA LEU A 291 -16.47 -2.79 9.07
C LEU A 291 -16.45 -1.27 9.10
N VAL A 292 -15.26 -0.72 9.28
CA VAL A 292 -14.96 0.70 9.02
C VAL A 292 -13.72 0.81 8.16
N VAL A 293 -13.72 1.75 7.22
CA VAL A 293 -12.54 2.05 6.39
C VAL A 293 -11.51 2.81 7.21
N ASN A 294 -10.28 2.31 7.28
CA ASN A 294 -9.17 2.97 7.96
C ASN A 294 -8.51 4.00 7.04
N GLU A 295 -7.80 3.53 6.02
CA GLU A 295 -7.04 4.33 5.05
C GLU A 295 -6.87 3.58 3.72
N MET A 296 -6.36 4.28 2.69
CA MET A 296 -6.02 3.67 1.41
C MET A 296 -4.57 3.98 1.00
N ALA A 297 -3.91 2.99 0.38
CA ALA A 297 -2.58 3.12 -0.18
C ALA A 297 -2.68 3.00 -1.72
N PRO A 298 -2.47 4.10 -2.48
CA PRO A 298 -2.53 4.11 -3.94
C PRO A 298 -1.24 3.55 -4.55
N ARG A 299 -0.94 2.29 -4.22
CA ARG A 299 0.24 1.54 -4.63
C ARG A 299 0.09 0.07 -4.26
N PRO A 300 0.96 -0.83 -4.77
CA PRO A 300 1.20 -2.11 -4.13
C PRO A 300 1.44 -1.97 -2.62
N HIS A 301 0.92 -2.91 -1.84
CA HIS A 301 0.88 -2.85 -0.38
C HIS A 301 1.56 -4.04 0.29
N ASN A 302 2.01 -3.84 1.53
CA ASN A 302 2.77 -4.84 2.29
C ASN A 302 1.94 -6.11 2.54
N SER A 303 0.64 -5.95 2.85
CA SER A 303 -0.29 -7.07 3.02
C SER A 303 -0.48 -7.91 1.75
N GLY A 304 -0.17 -7.36 0.58
CA GLY A 304 -0.26 -8.06 -0.69
C GLY A 304 0.96 -8.91 -1.05
N HIS A 305 2.05 -8.91 -0.27
CA HIS A 305 3.28 -9.59 -0.70
C HIS A 305 3.12 -11.11 -0.82
N HIS A 306 2.20 -11.70 -0.05
CA HIS A 306 1.81 -13.11 -0.20
C HIS A 306 1.46 -13.48 -1.66
N SER A 307 0.93 -12.54 -2.45
CA SER A 307 0.52 -12.77 -3.84
C SER A 307 1.67 -13.11 -4.78
N ILE A 308 2.93 -12.87 -4.39
CA ILE A 308 4.10 -13.31 -5.15
C ILE A 308 4.17 -14.83 -5.19
N ASP A 309 3.93 -15.49 -4.05
CA ASP A 309 4.16 -16.93 -3.91
C ASP A 309 2.87 -17.76 -3.81
N ALA A 310 1.72 -17.12 -3.55
CA ALA A 310 0.44 -17.79 -3.28
C ALA A 310 -0.63 -17.58 -4.36
N CYS A 311 -0.42 -16.63 -5.29
CA CYS A 311 -1.33 -16.33 -6.39
C CYS A 311 -0.64 -16.54 -7.73
N ASP A 312 -1.41 -16.85 -8.77
CA ASP A 312 -0.86 -16.96 -10.13
C ASP A 312 -0.56 -15.61 -10.79
N VAL A 313 -1.10 -14.51 -10.25
CA VAL A 313 -0.74 -13.13 -10.63
C VAL A 313 -0.52 -12.32 -9.35
N SER A 314 0.68 -11.76 -9.20
CA SER A 314 1.02 -10.94 -8.03
C SER A 314 0.49 -9.51 -8.17
N GLN A 315 0.36 -8.78 -7.06
CA GLN A 315 0.07 -7.34 -7.09
C GLN A 315 1.07 -6.55 -7.95
N PHE A 316 2.34 -6.98 -8.01
CA PHE A 316 3.35 -6.27 -8.79
C PHE A 316 3.15 -6.47 -10.28
N GLU A 317 2.79 -7.68 -10.69
CA GLU A 317 2.40 -7.95 -12.08
C GLU A 317 1.10 -7.21 -12.44
N LEU A 318 0.12 -7.17 -11.54
CA LEU A 318 -1.09 -6.36 -11.74
C LEU A 318 -0.76 -4.88 -11.94
N GLN A 319 0.21 -4.33 -11.19
CA GLN A 319 0.66 -2.95 -11.38
C GLN A 319 1.32 -2.75 -12.74
N VAL A 320 2.17 -3.69 -13.19
CA VAL A 320 2.78 -3.66 -14.53
C VAL A 320 1.69 -3.68 -15.60
N ARG A 321 0.72 -4.60 -15.49
CA ARG A 321 -0.38 -4.74 -16.45
C ARG A 321 -1.25 -3.49 -16.50
N ALA A 322 -1.63 -2.94 -15.35
CA ALA A 322 -2.43 -1.73 -15.27
C ALA A 322 -1.69 -0.51 -15.86
N LEU A 323 -0.40 -0.34 -15.56
CA LEU A 323 0.43 0.73 -16.10
C LEU A 323 0.62 0.61 -17.62
N ALA A 324 0.87 -0.60 -18.11
CA ALA A 324 1.11 -0.88 -19.53
C ALA A 324 -0.19 -0.99 -20.36
N GLY A 325 -1.37 -0.90 -19.74
CA GLY A 325 -2.65 -1.07 -20.43
C GLY A 325 -2.86 -2.49 -20.97
N LEU A 326 -2.32 -3.50 -20.27
CA LEU A 326 -2.52 -4.92 -20.56
C LEU A 326 -3.80 -5.44 -19.89
N PRO A 327 -4.39 -6.55 -20.40
CA PRO A 327 -5.55 -7.17 -19.76
C PRO A 327 -5.29 -7.57 -18.31
N LEU A 328 -6.20 -7.17 -17.43
CA LEU A 328 -6.25 -7.63 -16.04
C LEU A 328 -7.08 -8.90 -15.95
N VAL A 329 -6.57 -9.89 -15.21
CA VAL A 329 -7.24 -11.16 -14.93
C VAL A 329 -7.34 -11.31 -13.42
N ALA A 330 -8.47 -11.84 -12.95
CA ALA A 330 -8.67 -12.12 -11.53
C ALA A 330 -7.60 -13.11 -11.04
N PRO A 331 -6.73 -12.71 -10.10
CA PRO A 331 -5.74 -13.62 -9.54
C PRO A 331 -6.40 -14.80 -8.84
N ARG A 332 -5.88 -16.00 -9.05
CA ARG A 332 -6.31 -17.20 -8.35
C ARG A 332 -5.34 -17.51 -7.23
N LEU A 333 -5.86 -17.56 -6.01
CA LEU A 333 -5.15 -18.11 -4.85
C LEU A 333 -4.99 -19.62 -5.04
N HIS A 334 -3.76 -20.09 -5.28
CA HIS A 334 -3.50 -21.52 -5.46
C HIS A 334 -3.08 -22.22 -4.17
N SER A 335 -2.64 -21.45 -3.17
CA SER A 335 -2.24 -21.95 -1.84
C SER A 335 -2.71 -20.98 -0.76
N ALA A 336 -3.14 -21.49 0.39
CA ALA A 336 -3.29 -20.65 1.58
C ALA A 336 -1.92 -20.12 2.00
N ALA A 337 -1.89 -18.92 2.60
CA ALA A 337 -0.63 -18.25 2.90
C ALA A 337 -0.65 -17.51 4.24
N VAL A 338 0.51 -17.53 4.90
CA VAL A 338 0.85 -16.62 6.00
C VAL A 338 2.10 -15.86 5.60
N MET A 339 2.03 -14.54 5.54
CA MET A 339 3.18 -13.67 5.32
C MET A 339 3.65 -13.10 6.65
N LEU A 340 4.95 -13.22 6.95
CA LEU A 340 5.60 -12.62 8.11
C LEU A 340 6.52 -11.48 7.66
N ASN A 341 6.33 -10.29 8.21
CA ASN A 341 7.20 -9.16 7.91
C ASN A 341 8.53 -9.28 8.68
N LEU A 342 9.66 -9.06 8.01
CA LEU A 342 11.00 -9.19 8.60
C LEU A 342 11.57 -7.80 8.86
N LEU A 343 11.63 -7.40 10.12
CA LEU A 343 12.18 -6.10 10.53
C LEU A 343 13.67 -6.20 10.86
N GLY A 344 14.38 -5.07 10.83
CA GLY A 344 15.81 -5.01 11.12
C GLY A 344 16.20 -5.53 12.50
N ASN A 345 15.25 -5.56 13.45
CA ASN A 345 15.40 -6.18 14.76
C ASN A 345 15.93 -7.62 14.70
N LEU A 346 15.67 -8.37 13.62
CA LEU A 346 16.14 -9.75 13.47
C LEU A 346 17.68 -9.87 13.40
N TRP A 347 18.37 -8.80 13.01
CA TRP A 347 19.83 -8.75 12.95
C TRP A 347 20.48 -8.37 14.28
N TRP A 348 19.71 -8.25 15.35
CA TRP A 348 20.21 -7.86 16.67
C TRP A 348 19.68 -8.78 17.76
N ARG A 349 20.56 -9.18 18.68
CA ARG A 349 20.21 -9.88 19.92
C ARG A 349 21.02 -9.27 21.05
N ASP A 350 20.35 -8.68 22.04
CA ASP A 350 20.99 -7.98 23.16
C ASP A 350 22.06 -6.97 22.69
N ASP A 351 21.71 -6.15 21.69
CA ASP A 351 22.59 -5.18 21.01
C ASP A 351 23.83 -5.76 20.29
N VAL A 352 23.90 -7.08 20.15
CA VAL A 352 24.92 -7.78 19.35
C VAL A 352 24.37 -8.12 17.97
N ALA A 353 25.14 -7.80 16.94
CA ALA A 353 24.80 -8.14 15.56
C ALA A 353 24.78 -9.67 15.39
N VAL A 354 23.68 -10.20 14.86
CA VAL A 354 23.50 -11.63 14.58
C VAL A 354 22.97 -11.83 13.17
N THR A 355 23.20 -13.03 12.62
CA THR A 355 22.52 -13.45 11.39
C THR A 355 21.29 -14.27 11.79
N PRO A 356 20.09 -13.96 11.28
CA PRO A 356 18.91 -14.79 11.53
C PRO A 356 19.13 -16.23 11.02
N ASP A 357 18.47 -17.21 11.64
CA ASP A 357 18.60 -18.63 11.28
C ASP A 357 17.92 -18.95 9.94
N TRP A 358 18.51 -18.48 8.85
CA TRP A 358 17.99 -18.73 7.50
C TRP A 358 18.06 -20.20 7.12
N ALA A 359 19.04 -20.95 7.61
CA ALA A 359 19.16 -22.37 7.31
C ALA A 359 17.98 -23.15 7.89
N GLY A 360 17.64 -22.92 9.17
CA GLY A 360 16.47 -23.52 9.80
C GLY A 360 15.17 -23.09 9.13
N VAL A 361 15.02 -21.79 8.82
CA VAL A 361 13.82 -21.25 8.18
C VAL A 361 13.61 -21.79 6.76
N LEU A 362 14.65 -21.85 5.93
CA LEU A 362 14.57 -22.32 4.54
C LEU A 362 14.42 -23.85 4.45
N ALA A 363 14.71 -24.58 5.52
CA ALA A 363 14.45 -26.02 5.60
C ALA A 363 12.96 -26.35 5.85
N LEU A 364 12.14 -25.37 6.23
CA LEU A 364 10.71 -25.57 6.47
C LEU A 364 9.93 -25.66 5.16
N PRO A 365 8.89 -26.52 5.08
CA PRO A 365 8.13 -26.70 3.85
C PRO A 365 7.30 -25.45 3.51
N GLY A 366 7.30 -25.07 2.23
CA GLY A 366 6.47 -23.97 1.72
C GLY A 366 6.94 -22.57 2.13
N VAL A 367 8.17 -22.42 2.63
CA VAL A 367 8.75 -21.11 2.97
C VAL A 367 9.42 -20.47 1.76
N HIS A 368 9.05 -19.21 1.49
CA HIS A 368 9.63 -18.36 0.46
C HIS A 368 10.21 -17.11 1.12
N LEU A 369 11.53 -16.92 0.99
CA LEU A 369 12.24 -15.79 1.59
C LEU A 369 12.46 -14.67 0.58
N HIS A 370 12.00 -13.47 0.93
CA HIS A 370 12.20 -12.25 0.14
C HIS A 370 12.96 -11.21 0.96
N LEU A 371 14.26 -11.03 0.67
CA LEU A 371 15.07 -9.96 1.25
C LEU A 371 15.23 -8.79 0.26
N TYR A 372 15.11 -7.57 0.76
CA TYR A 372 15.08 -6.37 -0.10
C TYR A 372 16.47 -5.82 -0.46
N GLY A 373 17.55 -6.48 -0.03
CA GLY A 373 18.92 -6.04 -0.32
C GLY A 373 19.34 -4.74 0.37
N LYS A 374 18.61 -4.32 1.41
CA LYS A 374 18.95 -3.16 2.24
C LYS A 374 20.21 -3.46 3.05
N LEU A 375 21.21 -2.57 3.00
CA LEU A 375 22.51 -2.78 3.63
C LEU A 375 22.52 -2.54 5.15
N ASP A 376 21.57 -1.77 5.65
CA ASP A 376 21.53 -1.31 7.04
C ASP A 376 20.24 -1.76 7.75
N ALA A 377 20.38 -2.70 8.67
CA ALA A 377 19.30 -3.36 9.41
C ALA A 377 18.91 -2.59 10.68
N ARG A 378 18.31 -1.41 10.53
CA ARG A 378 17.85 -0.61 11.68
C ARG A 378 16.59 -1.19 12.33
N PRO A 379 16.42 -1.10 13.67
CA PRO A 379 15.17 -1.44 14.33
C PRO A 379 13.95 -0.78 13.67
N GLY A 380 12.88 -1.56 13.47
CA GLY A 380 11.65 -1.11 12.79
C GLY A 380 11.74 -1.00 11.26
N ARG A 381 12.92 -1.07 10.64
CA ARG A 381 13.06 -1.03 9.17
C ARG A 381 12.61 -2.36 8.56
N LYS A 382 11.69 -2.32 7.60
CA LYS A 382 11.28 -3.51 6.81
C LYS A 382 12.46 -3.99 5.94
N MET A 383 13.06 -5.13 6.26
CA MET A 383 14.22 -5.72 5.59
C MET A 383 13.86 -6.81 4.59
N GLY A 384 12.71 -7.44 4.78
CA GLY A 384 12.19 -8.50 3.92
C GLY A 384 10.81 -8.96 4.35
N HIS A 385 10.35 -10.06 3.78
CA HIS A 385 9.23 -10.86 4.28
C HIS A 385 9.50 -12.35 4.05
N LEU A 386 8.79 -13.19 4.82
CA LEU A 386 8.58 -14.59 4.50
C LEU A 386 7.15 -14.76 4.00
N THR A 387 6.94 -15.55 2.96
CA THR A 387 5.63 -16.13 2.65
C THR A 387 5.68 -17.62 2.95
N ILE A 388 4.72 -18.12 3.71
CA ILE A 388 4.56 -19.53 4.02
C ILE A 388 3.30 -20.01 3.31
N THR A 389 3.45 -20.85 2.29
CA THR A 389 2.35 -21.43 1.52
C THR A 389 2.05 -22.85 1.94
N ALA A 390 0.77 -23.21 2.06
CA ALA A 390 0.33 -24.58 2.31
C ALA A 390 -1.05 -24.86 1.67
N PRO A 391 -1.48 -26.13 1.57
CA PRO A 391 -2.82 -26.47 1.10
C PRO A 391 -3.95 -25.86 1.93
N THR A 392 -3.73 -25.67 3.24
CA THR A 392 -4.71 -25.07 4.16
C THR A 392 -4.07 -23.99 5.03
N LEU A 393 -4.87 -23.02 5.46
CA LEU A 393 -4.39 -21.93 6.32
C LEU A 393 -3.88 -22.45 7.67
N ALA A 394 -4.48 -23.52 8.21
CA ALA A 394 -4.02 -24.14 9.46
C ALA A 394 -2.58 -24.66 9.34
N GLN A 395 -2.26 -25.36 8.25
CA GLN A 395 -0.91 -25.86 7.98
C GLN A 395 0.10 -24.71 7.74
N ALA A 396 -0.32 -23.67 7.01
CA ALA A 396 0.52 -22.48 6.82
C ALA A 396 0.83 -21.80 8.16
N ARG A 397 -0.15 -21.69 9.05
CA ARG A 397 0.01 -21.16 10.42
C ARG A 397 0.96 -22.02 11.27
N ASP A 398 0.88 -23.35 11.17
CA ASP A 398 1.79 -24.25 11.90
C ASP A 398 3.25 -23.98 11.51
N VAL A 399 3.55 -23.98 10.21
CA VAL A 399 4.89 -23.73 9.71
C VAL A 399 5.34 -22.30 10.01
N ALA A 400 4.46 -21.31 9.86
CA ALA A 400 4.77 -19.91 10.17
C ALA A 400 5.10 -19.71 11.66
N ARG A 401 4.45 -20.44 12.59
CA ARG A 401 4.80 -20.42 14.02
C ARG A 401 6.18 -21.01 14.27
N THR A 402 6.53 -22.11 13.60
CA THR A 402 7.89 -22.67 13.66
C THR A 402 8.93 -21.68 13.13
N ALA A 403 8.68 -21.07 11.96
CA ALA A 403 9.55 -20.05 11.38
C ALA A 403 9.71 -18.84 12.31
N ALA A 404 8.61 -18.34 12.89
CA ALA A 404 8.62 -17.26 13.86
C ALA A 404 9.46 -17.61 15.11
N THR A 405 9.36 -18.85 15.59
CA THR A 405 10.15 -19.33 16.74
C THR A 405 11.65 -19.33 16.43
N LEU A 406 12.05 -19.86 15.26
CA LEU A 406 13.45 -19.86 14.83
C LEU A 406 14.01 -18.44 14.70
N LEU A 407 13.19 -17.50 14.25
CA LEU A 407 13.55 -16.09 14.09
C LEU A 407 13.42 -15.25 15.37
N GLY A 408 12.87 -15.79 16.45
CA GLY A 408 12.58 -15.03 17.67
C GLY A 408 11.49 -13.96 17.48
N LEU A 409 10.61 -14.14 16.49
CA LEU A 409 9.45 -13.27 16.28
C LEU A 409 8.38 -13.55 17.35
N PRO A 410 7.75 -12.51 17.93
CA PRO A 410 6.73 -12.73 18.94
C PRO A 410 5.45 -13.35 18.34
N PRO A 411 4.74 -14.20 19.09
CA PRO A 411 3.55 -14.89 18.60
C PRO A 411 2.41 -13.92 18.24
N TRP A 412 1.52 -14.35 17.36
CA TRP A 412 0.27 -13.66 17.03
C TRP A 412 -0.92 -14.60 17.26
N ARG A 413 -2.12 -14.02 17.33
CA ARG A 413 -3.38 -14.74 17.58
C ARG A 413 -4.15 -15.02 16.29
#